data_AF-A0A926XLZ9-F1
#
_entry.id   AF-A0A926XLZ9-F1
#
_cell.length_a   1.000
_cell.length_b   1.000
_cell.length_c   1.000
_cell.angle_alpha   90.00
_cell.angle_beta   90.00
_cell.angle_gamma   90.00
#
_symmetry.space_group_name_H-M   'P 1'
#
loop_
_entity.id
_entity.type
_entity.pdbx_description
1 polymer ?
#
loop_
_entity_poly.entity_id
_entity_poly.type
_entity_poly.pdbx_seq_one_letter_code
_entity_poly.pdbx_strand_id
1 'polypeptide(L)'
;MEFRTAKPIASFFILGMLLSSGGISGCSESSPPPTVEVSPSPVVSSPVAPPPAATPRAVTVADPFVAAEDAAQGAIALTQSAVSAEDWKLIAQQWERAIALLESVPKTDPKSTVAREKLAGYRENFAHARQQSQQGTPEPQSDVKPPPSGIIAVTGPNSAQKGGKAAAPQDEPKLALAQHLTEMGAKLYIKADCQECQYQRNYFSTAASSIAEVTCDPKAKDSDTDPCKKAGISTFPTWEVKGKFYPGVRSLDELAQLSGYKGDRNFNP
;
A
#
# COMPACT_ATOMS: atom_id res chain seq x y z
N MET A 1 -20.18 11.84 52.50
CA MET A 1 -19.06 12.45 51.76
C MET A 1 -19.39 12.23 50.28
N GLU A 2 -20.26 13.00 49.62
CA GLU A 2 -20.13 14.39 49.14
C GLU A 2 -18.69 14.70 48.67
N PHE A 3 -18.37 15.16 47.45
CA PHE A 3 -19.05 16.08 46.53
C PHE A 3 -18.80 15.76 45.03
N ARG A 4 -19.73 16.26 44.19
CA ARG A 4 -19.64 16.45 42.74
C ARG A 4 -18.72 17.63 42.38
N THR A 5 -18.07 17.60 41.20
CA THR A 5 -17.80 18.83 40.43
C THR A 5 -17.65 18.58 38.93
N ALA A 6 -18.18 19.50 38.13
CA ALA A 6 -18.24 19.48 36.66
C ALA A 6 -17.76 20.82 36.05
N LYS A 7 -17.25 20.75 34.80
CA LYS A 7 -17.18 21.78 33.70
C LYS A 7 -16.19 22.98 33.89
N PRO A 8 -15.76 23.76 32.84
CA PRO A 8 -16.49 24.12 31.61
C PRO A 8 -15.77 24.18 30.23
N ILE A 9 -16.63 24.49 29.24
CA ILE A 9 -16.54 24.66 27.79
C ILE A 9 -15.96 26.05 27.42
N ALA A 10 -15.31 26.20 26.25
CA ALA A 10 -15.28 27.47 25.53
C ALA A 10 -15.23 27.27 23.99
N SER A 11 -16.28 27.75 23.32
CA SER A 11 -16.36 27.99 21.87
C SER A 11 -16.00 29.45 21.59
N PHE A 12 -15.34 29.72 20.46
CA PHE A 12 -15.26 31.07 19.90
C PHE A 12 -15.61 31.04 18.41
N PHE A 13 -16.71 31.72 18.07
CA PHE A 13 -17.11 32.16 16.74
C PHE A 13 -16.48 33.52 16.46
N ILE A 14 -15.94 33.76 15.26
CA ILE A 14 -15.77 35.14 14.73
C ILE A 14 -16.17 35.18 13.24
N LEU A 15 -17.14 36.06 13.01
CA LEU A 15 -17.76 36.58 11.78
C LEU A 15 -16.75 37.55 11.09
N GLY A 16 -16.42 37.45 9.79
CA GLY A 16 -17.13 38.05 8.66
C GLY A 16 -16.69 39.50 8.36
N MET A 17 -16.27 39.84 7.12
CA MET A 17 -16.52 41.16 6.49
C MET A 17 -16.16 41.23 4.99
N LEU A 18 -16.96 42.04 4.29
CA LEU A 18 -17.12 42.29 2.85
C LEU A 18 -16.42 43.61 2.39
N LEU A 19 -16.54 43.88 1.08
CA LEU A 19 -16.37 45.13 0.30
C LEU A 19 -14.96 45.36 -0.32
N SER A 20 -14.74 45.96 -1.51
CA SER A 20 -15.52 46.30 -2.71
C SER A 20 -14.54 46.87 -3.76
N SER A 21 -14.79 46.61 -5.06
CA SER A 21 -14.57 47.42 -6.27
C SER A 21 -13.30 48.29 -6.50
N GLY A 22 -12.71 48.14 -7.70
CA GLY A 22 -11.98 49.21 -8.39
C GLY A 22 -11.08 48.68 -9.53
N GLY A 23 -11.44 48.97 -10.79
CA GLY A 23 -10.61 48.69 -11.96
C GLY A 23 -9.88 49.94 -12.47
N ILE A 24 -8.89 49.75 -13.35
CA ILE A 24 -8.53 50.66 -14.46
C ILE A 24 -7.67 49.92 -15.49
N SER A 25 -7.83 50.36 -16.75
CA SER A 25 -7.22 49.91 -18.00
C SER A 25 -5.69 49.91 -18.05
N GLY A 26 -5.15 49.07 -18.93
CA GLY A 26 -3.82 49.24 -19.52
C GLY A 26 -3.53 48.21 -20.60
N CYS A 27 -3.58 48.62 -21.87
CA CYS A 27 -3.10 47.85 -23.02
C CYS A 27 -1.57 47.87 -23.04
N SER A 28 -0.90 46.75 -23.33
CA SER A 28 0.44 46.76 -23.94
C SER A 28 0.80 45.42 -24.59
N GLU A 29 0.96 45.51 -25.89
CA GLU A 29 1.50 44.57 -26.86
C GLU A 29 3.01 44.34 -26.65
N SER A 30 3.51 43.12 -26.87
CA SER A 30 4.87 42.88 -27.41
C SER A 30 5.13 41.40 -27.74
N SER A 31 5.49 41.22 -29.01
CA SER A 31 6.09 40.15 -29.82
C SER A 31 6.72 38.89 -29.18
N PRO A 32 6.72 37.75 -29.92
CA PRO A 32 7.45 36.53 -29.57
C PRO A 32 8.92 36.55 -30.05
N PRO A 33 9.86 35.94 -29.31
CA PRO A 33 11.19 35.59 -29.82
C PRO A 33 11.24 34.12 -30.34
N PRO A 34 12.31 33.74 -31.07
CA PRO A 34 12.21 32.93 -32.27
C PRO A 34 12.32 31.42 -32.05
N THR A 35 11.77 30.73 -33.05
CA THR A 35 11.81 29.30 -33.35
C THR A 35 13.22 28.73 -33.27
N VAL A 36 13.45 27.75 -32.39
CA VAL A 36 14.62 26.87 -32.47
C VAL A 36 14.26 25.71 -33.38
N GLU A 37 14.82 25.76 -34.59
CA GLU A 37 14.80 24.73 -35.60
C GLU A 37 15.75 23.59 -35.17
N VAL A 38 15.19 22.48 -34.69
CA VAL A 38 15.95 21.23 -34.53
C VAL A 38 15.53 20.28 -35.66
N SER A 39 16.47 20.13 -36.59
CA SER A 39 16.49 19.20 -37.71
C SER A 39 16.10 17.77 -37.31
N PRO A 40 15.08 17.16 -37.95
CA PRO A 40 14.85 15.73 -37.87
C PRO A 40 15.49 15.03 -39.09
N SER A 41 16.61 14.34 -38.87
CA SER A 41 17.02 13.26 -39.79
C SER A 41 16.60 11.91 -39.20
N PRO A 42 15.89 11.08 -39.99
CA PRO A 42 15.30 9.85 -39.52
C PRO A 42 16.36 8.74 -39.48
N VAL A 43 16.58 8.15 -38.31
CA VAL A 43 17.15 6.79 -38.24
C VAL A 43 16.06 5.82 -38.66
N VAL A 44 16.10 5.45 -39.94
CA VAL A 44 15.39 4.30 -40.49
C VAL A 44 15.85 3.05 -39.73
N SER A 45 15.09 2.67 -38.71
CA SER A 45 15.18 1.34 -38.13
C SER A 45 14.53 0.39 -39.12
N SER A 46 15.34 -0.52 -39.67
CA SER A 46 14.86 -1.64 -40.47
C SER A 46 13.68 -2.35 -39.79
N PRO A 47 12.66 -2.78 -40.54
CA PRO A 47 11.50 -3.44 -39.96
C PRO A 47 11.92 -4.76 -39.33
N VAL A 48 11.67 -4.88 -38.02
CA VAL A 48 11.71 -6.15 -37.30
C VAL A 48 10.71 -7.07 -37.98
N ALA A 49 11.18 -8.23 -38.45
CA ALA A 49 10.34 -9.26 -39.05
C ALA A 49 9.19 -9.61 -38.07
N PRO A 50 7.95 -9.78 -38.56
CA PRO A 50 6.87 -10.25 -37.70
C PRO A 50 7.27 -11.61 -37.10
N PRO A 51 7.02 -11.85 -35.80
CA PRO A 51 7.27 -13.16 -35.20
C PRO A 51 6.48 -14.21 -36.01
N PRO A 52 7.05 -15.41 -36.24
CA PRO A 52 6.34 -16.47 -36.94
C PRO A 52 5.01 -16.71 -36.22
N ALA A 53 3.94 -16.78 -37.02
CA ALA A 53 2.58 -16.95 -36.58
C ALA A 53 2.51 -17.93 -35.39
N ALA A 54 2.03 -17.42 -34.26
CA ALA A 54 1.75 -18.24 -33.11
C ALA A 54 0.80 -19.36 -33.55
N THR A 55 1.29 -20.59 -33.50
CA THR A 55 0.45 -21.77 -33.43
C THR A 55 -0.58 -21.54 -32.33
N PRO A 56 -1.86 -21.96 -32.48
CA PRO A 56 -2.85 -21.79 -31.43
C PRO A 56 -2.33 -22.47 -30.16
N ARG A 57 -1.91 -21.68 -29.17
CA ARG A 57 -1.52 -22.20 -27.86
C ARG A 57 -2.79 -22.85 -27.31
N ALA A 58 -2.77 -24.18 -27.19
CA ALA A 58 -3.78 -24.90 -26.44
C ALA A 58 -3.93 -24.21 -25.08
N VAL A 59 -5.16 -23.80 -24.77
CA VAL A 59 -5.51 -23.25 -23.46
C VAL A 59 -5.33 -24.38 -22.45
N THR A 60 -4.14 -24.51 -21.88
CA THR A 60 -3.94 -25.29 -20.67
C THR A 60 -4.80 -24.64 -19.60
N VAL A 61 -5.79 -25.37 -19.08
CA VAL A 61 -6.55 -24.97 -17.89
C VAL A 61 -5.51 -24.64 -16.81
N ALA A 62 -5.45 -23.38 -16.39
CA ALA A 62 -4.44 -22.94 -15.44
C ALA A 62 -4.57 -23.73 -14.13
N ASP A 63 -3.44 -24.18 -13.56
CA ASP A 63 -3.38 -24.80 -12.23
C ASP A 63 -4.06 -23.86 -11.22
N PRO A 64 -5.10 -24.33 -10.49
CA PRO A 64 -5.89 -23.47 -9.62
C PRO A 64 -5.06 -22.85 -8.49
N PHE A 65 -4.05 -23.55 -7.97
CA PHE A 65 -3.17 -22.99 -6.96
C PHE A 65 -2.31 -21.87 -7.54
N VAL A 66 -1.72 -22.07 -8.72
CA VAL A 66 -0.89 -21.05 -9.38
C VAL A 66 -1.72 -19.81 -9.71
N ALA A 67 -2.92 -20.01 -10.27
CA ALA A 67 -3.82 -18.92 -10.59
C ALA A 67 -4.28 -18.16 -9.32
N ALA A 68 -4.39 -18.84 -8.17
CA ALA A 68 -4.71 -18.19 -6.91
C ALA A 68 -3.57 -17.28 -6.44
N GLU A 69 -2.32 -17.75 -6.51
CA GLU A 69 -1.15 -16.95 -6.16
C GLU A 69 -1.00 -15.73 -7.08
N ASP A 70 -1.22 -15.89 -8.40
CA ASP A 70 -1.20 -14.78 -9.36
C ASP A 70 -2.29 -13.73 -9.04
N ALA A 71 -3.50 -14.18 -8.69
CA ALA A 71 -4.58 -13.29 -8.29
C ALA A 71 -4.24 -12.52 -7.00
N ALA A 72 -3.69 -13.22 -5.99
CA ALA A 72 -3.23 -12.63 -4.75
C ALA A 72 -2.11 -11.60 -4.97
N GLN A 73 -1.15 -11.89 -5.86
CA GLN A 73 -0.10 -10.95 -6.26
C GLN A 73 -0.68 -9.69 -6.90
N GLY A 74 -1.67 -9.84 -7.77
CA GLY A 74 -2.40 -8.70 -8.34
C GLY A 74 -3.08 -7.84 -7.25
N ALA A 75 -3.72 -8.47 -6.26
CA ALA A 75 -4.33 -7.75 -5.14
C ALA A 75 -3.29 -6.96 -4.32
N ILE A 76 -2.14 -7.57 -4.04
CA ILE A 76 -1.04 -6.95 -3.29
C ILE A 76 -0.45 -5.77 -4.08
N ALA A 77 -0.20 -5.93 -5.38
CA ALA A 77 0.34 -4.86 -6.22
C ALA A 77 -0.57 -3.63 -6.25
N LEU A 78 -1.88 -3.84 -6.38
CA LEU A 78 -2.87 -2.77 -6.36
C LEU A 78 -2.93 -2.05 -5.00
N THR A 79 -2.66 -2.75 -3.90
CA THR A 79 -2.70 -2.18 -2.55
C THR A 79 -1.65 -1.08 -2.35
N GLN A 80 -0.55 -1.08 -3.12
CA GLN A 80 0.51 -0.07 -2.98
C GLN A 80 0.09 1.34 -3.40
N SER A 81 -0.88 1.44 -4.32
CA SER A 81 -1.33 2.71 -4.90
C SER A 81 -2.82 2.99 -4.67
N ALA A 82 -3.51 2.13 -3.92
CA ALA A 82 -4.95 2.25 -3.73
C ALA A 82 -5.29 3.42 -2.82
N VAL A 83 -6.11 4.33 -3.34
CA VAL A 83 -6.57 5.51 -2.60
C VAL A 83 -8.09 5.66 -2.64
N SER A 84 -8.75 5.11 -3.68
CA SER A 84 -10.18 5.24 -3.90
C SER A 84 -10.97 3.99 -3.52
N ALA A 85 -12.27 4.16 -3.29
CA ALA A 85 -13.18 3.04 -3.05
C ALA A 85 -13.16 2.04 -4.23
N GLU A 86 -13.00 2.55 -5.45
CA GLU A 86 -12.91 1.80 -6.70
C GLU A 86 -11.63 0.95 -6.77
N ASP A 87 -10.48 1.50 -6.34
CA ASP A 87 -9.23 0.74 -6.23
C ASP A 87 -9.37 -0.42 -5.23
N TRP A 88 -9.95 -0.13 -4.06
CA TRP A 88 -10.23 -1.14 -3.04
C TRP A 88 -11.21 -2.20 -3.52
N LYS A 89 -12.16 -1.84 -4.38
CA LYS A 89 -13.07 -2.79 -5.01
C LYS A 89 -12.33 -3.72 -5.98
N LEU A 90 -11.32 -3.25 -6.70
CA LEU A 90 -10.47 -4.10 -7.56
C LEU A 90 -9.59 -5.04 -6.73
N ILE A 91 -9.01 -4.56 -5.63
CA ILE A 91 -8.26 -5.38 -4.68
C ILE A 91 -9.14 -6.49 -4.11
N ALA A 92 -10.37 -6.15 -3.69
CA ALA A 92 -11.33 -7.12 -3.19
C ALA A 92 -11.66 -8.20 -4.23
N GLN A 93 -11.89 -7.83 -5.50
CA GLN A 93 -12.15 -8.81 -6.56
C GLN A 93 -10.98 -9.77 -6.77
N GLN A 94 -9.74 -9.26 -6.68
CA GLN A 94 -8.56 -10.10 -6.81
C GLN A 94 -8.41 -11.08 -5.64
N TRP A 95 -8.69 -10.65 -4.41
CA TRP A 95 -8.72 -11.57 -3.27
C TRP A 95 -9.86 -12.60 -3.35
N GLU A 96 -11.06 -12.19 -3.79
CA GLU A 96 -12.18 -13.10 -4.01
C GLU A 96 -11.82 -14.19 -5.03
N ARG A 97 -11.23 -13.79 -6.15
CA ARG A 97 -10.72 -14.72 -7.16
C ARG A 97 -9.67 -15.67 -6.58
N ALA A 98 -8.72 -15.16 -5.81
CA ALA A 98 -7.69 -15.99 -5.18
C ALA A 98 -8.29 -17.03 -4.22
N ILE A 99 -9.27 -16.64 -3.41
CA ILE A 99 -9.98 -17.54 -2.49
C ILE A 99 -10.71 -18.63 -3.28
N ALA A 100 -11.51 -18.27 -4.29
CA ALA A 100 -12.25 -19.23 -5.09
C ALA A 100 -11.33 -20.26 -5.77
N LEU A 101 -10.16 -19.80 -6.23
CA LEU A 101 -9.15 -20.66 -6.84
C LEU A 101 -8.50 -21.60 -5.81
N LEU A 102 -8.13 -21.13 -4.62
CA LEU A 102 -7.65 -21.99 -3.54
C LEU A 102 -8.68 -23.04 -3.10
N GLU A 103 -9.97 -22.68 -3.06
CA GLU A 103 -11.06 -23.60 -2.73
C GLU A 103 -11.27 -24.68 -3.81
N SER A 104 -10.88 -24.40 -5.05
CA SER A 104 -10.97 -25.34 -6.17
C SER A 104 -9.81 -26.35 -6.26
N VAL A 105 -8.76 -26.18 -5.45
CA VAL A 105 -7.62 -27.12 -5.40
C VAL A 105 -8.08 -28.50 -4.89
N PRO A 106 -7.92 -29.60 -5.66
CA PRO A 106 -8.35 -30.92 -5.23
C PRO A 106 -7.67 -31.36 -3.93
N LYS A 107 -8.39 -32.05 -3.04
CA LYS A 107 -7.81 -32.57 -1.78
C LYS A 107 -6.68 -33.59 -1.99
N THR A 108 -6.65 -34.24 -3.15
CA THR A 108 -5.59 -35.17 -3.56
C THR A 108 -4.36 -34.45 -4.11
N ASP A 109 -4.46 -33.14 -4.39
CA ASP A 109 -3.35 -32.34 -4.86
C ASP A 109 -2.31 -32.15 -3.74
N PRO A 110 -1.00 -32.27 -4.03
CA PRO A 110 0.05 -32.06 -3.04
C PRO A 110 0.02 -30.65 -2.40
N LYS A 111 -0.53 -29.64 -3.07
CA LYS A 111 -0.64 -28.26 -2.56
C LYS A 111 -1.90 -28.01 -1.73
N SER A 112 -2.78 -28.99 -1.57
CA SER A 112 -4.08 -28.82 -0.88
C SER A 112 -3.96 -28.39 0.60
N THR A 113 -2.91 -28.80 1.30
CA THR A 113 -2.65 -28.34 2.68
C THR A 113 -2.24 -26.88 2.69
N VAL A 114 -1.31 -26.49 1.81
CA VAL A 114 -0.86 -25.09 1.68
C VAL A 114 -2.03 -24.19 1.26
N ALA A 115 -2.86 -24.64 0.32
CA ALA A 115 -4.07 -23.93 -0.10
C ALA A 115 -5.00 -23.68 1.10
N ARG A 116 -5.27 -24.71 1.90
CA ARG A 116 -6.12 -24.59 3.11
C ARG A 116 -5.53 -23.64 4.15
N GLU A 117 -4.21 -23.66 4.34
CA GLU A 117 -3.52 -22.75 5.28
C GLU A 117 -3.64 -21.28 4.86
N LYS A 118 -3.56 -20.98 3.56
CA LYS A 118 -3.63 -19.60 3.03
C LYS A 118 -5.04 -18.99 3.07
N LEU A 119 -6.09 -19.81 3.02
CA LEU A 119 -7.48 -19.35 2.92
C LEU A 119 -7.89 -18.36 4.02
N ALA A 120 -7.44 -18.57 5.26
CA ALA A 120 -7.80 -17.67 6.36
C ALA A 120 -7.27 -16.25 6.12
N GLY A 121 -5.99 -16.12 5.74
CA GLY A 121 -5.38 -14.82 5.44
C GLY A 121 -6.00 -14.16 4.21
N TYR A 122 -6.29 -14.94 3.15
CA TYR A 122 -6.91 -14.37 1.95
C TYR A 122 -8.32 -13.86 2.22
N ARG A 123 -9.13 -14.59 3.01
CA ARG A 123 -10.48 -14.16 3.40
C ARG A 123 -10.47 -12.89 4.24
N GLU A 124 -9.48 -12.73 5.10
CA GLU A 124 -9.31 -11.52 5.90
C GLU A 124 -8.89 -10.32 5.03
N ASN A 125 -7.91 -10.50 4.14
CA ASN A 125 -7.51 -9.48 3.17
C ASN A 125 -8.69 -9.05 2.26
N PHE A 126 -9.50 -10.02 1.81
CA PHE A 126 -10.73 -9.76 1.09
C PHE A 126 -11.71 -8.90 1.91
N ALA A 127 -11.98 -9.29 3.15
CA ALA A 127 -12.89 -8.57 4.04
C ALA A 127 -12.44 -7.13 4.28
N HIS A 128 -11.14 -6.91 4.48
CA HIS A 128 -10.56 -5.58 4.65
C HIS A 128 -10.71 -4.71 3.40
N ALA A 129 -10.32 -5.23 2.23
CA ALA A 129 -10.49 -4.53 0.96
C ALA A 129 -11.97 -4.21 0.67
N ARG A 130 -12.88 -5.12 1.00
CA ARG A 130 -14.33 -4.89 0.94
C ARG A 130 -14.77 -3.76 1.87
N GLN A 131 -14.30 -3.76 3.11
CA GLN A 131 -14.61 -2.71 4.07
C GLN A 131 -14.12 -1.34 3.59
N GLN A 132 -12.89 -1.23 3.10
CA GLN A 132 -12.35 0.02 2.59
C GLN A 132 -13.09 0.53 1.34
N SER A 133 -13.51 -0.38 0.45
CA SER A 133 -14.37 -0.02 -0.68
C SER A 133 -15.74 0.54 -0.26
N GLN A 134 -16.20 0.24 0.96
CA GLN A 134 -17.46 0.74 1.52
C GLN A 134 -17.28 1.99 2.38
N GLN A 135 -16.08 2.21 2.91
CA GLN A 135 -15.74 3.34 3.79
C GLN A 135 -15.18 4.56 3.03
N GLY A 136 -14.90 4.43 1.74
CA GLY A 136 -14.39 5.52 0.92
C GLY A 136 -15.32 6.74 0.95
N THR A 137 -14.74 7.89 1.27
CA THR A 137 -15.33 9.22 1.10
C THR A 137 -15.95 9.35 -0.30
N PRO A 138 -17.13 9.97 -0.48
CA PRO A 138 -17.67 10.19 -1.82
C PRO A 138 -16.61 10.89 -2.69
N GLU A 139 -16.36 10.33 -3.87
CA GLU A 139 -15.58 10.94 -4.95
C GLU A 139 -15.89 12.45 -5.00
N PRO A 140 -14.89 13.35 -5.13
CA PRO A 140 -15.17 14.66 -5.69
C PRO A 140 -15.76 14.41 -7.07
N GLN A 141 -17.09 14.47 -7.15
CA GLN A 141 -17.84 14.15 -8.36
C GLN A 141 -17.15 14.81 -9.55
N SER A 142 -16.88 14.01 -10.57
CA SER A 142 -16.49 14.42 -11.91
C SER A 142 -17.56 15.34 -12.53
N ASP A 143 -17.64 16.58 -12.03
CA ASP A 143 -18.47 17.69 -12.51
C ASP A 143 -17.80 19.02 -12.14
N VAL A 144 -16.49 19.16 -12.42
CA VAL A 144 -15.83 20.47 -12.43
C VAL A 144 -15.48 20.83 -13.87
N LYS A 145 -16.35 21.64 -14.47
CA LYS A 145 -16.05 22.53 -15.59
C LYS A 145 -14.66 23.16 -15.38
N PRO A 146 -13.74 23.17 -16.37
CA PRO A 146 -12.37 23.64 -16.16
C PRO A 146 -12.37 25.09 -15.65
N PRO A 147 -11.56 25.41 -14.60
CA PRO A 147 -11.40 26.78 -14.15
C PRO A 147 -10.62 27.58 -15.21
N PRO A 148 -10.98 28.85 -15.47
CA PRO A 148 -10.15 29.71 -16.29
C PRO A 148 -8.84 29.99 -15.55
N SER A 149 -7.73 29.74 -16.25
CA SER A 149 -6.37 30.12 -15.85
C SER A 149 -6.28 31.62 -15.58
N GLY A 150 -5.79 31.96 -14.39
CA GLY A 150 -5.55 33.34 -13.96
C GLY A 150 -4.51 33.40 -12.82
N ILE A 151 -3.24 33.36 -13.20
CA ILE A 151 -2.05 33.83 -12.47
C ILE A 151 -2.23 35.26 -11.96
N ILE A 152 -1.76 35.61 -10.73
CA ILE A 152 -0.78 36.71 -10.47
C ILE A 152 0.02 36.43 -9.17
N ALA A 153 1.31 36.74 -9.24
CA ALA A 153 2.34 36.75 -8.20
C ALA A 153 2.17 37.84 -7.12
N VAL A 154 2.74 37.60 -5.94
CA VAL A 154 3.11 38.63 -4.95
C VAL A 154 4.62 38.64 -4.77
N THR A 155 5.23 39.82 -4.89
CA THR A 155 6.64 40.12 -4.62
C THR A 155 6.78 40.89 -3.30
N GLY A 156 7.52 40.28 -2.35
CA GLY A 156 8.47 40.90 -1.41
C GLY A 156 7.97 41.59 -0.12
N PRO A 157 8.88 41.90 0.85
CA PRO A 157 10.32 41.58 0.94
C PRO A 157 10.74 40.77 2.19
N ASN A 158 11.93 40.17 2.08
CA ASN A 158 12.68 39.43 3.10
C ASN A 158 12.86 40.16 4.44
N SER A 159 12.81 39.41 5.54
CA SER A 159 13.98 39.26 6.43
C SER A 159 13.89 38.07 7.39
N ALA A 160 15.04 37.37 7.46
CA ALA A 160 15.52 36.48 8.51
C ALA A 160 14.92 35.05 8.64
N GLN A 161 15.48 34.16 7.83
CA GLN A 161 15.60 32.73 8.10
C GLN A 161 16.15 32.45 9.51
N LYS A 162 15.48 31.55 10.25
CA LYS A 162 16.16 30.57 11.10
C LYS A 162 15.68 29.19 10.66
N GLY A 163 16.59 28.43 10.06
CA GLY A 163 16.32 27.22 9.28
C GLY A 163 15.83 26.03 10.09
N GLY A 164 15.13 25.14 9.39
CA GLY A 164 14.68 23.85 9.89
C GLY A 164 13.86 23.09 8.84
N LYS A 165 14.56 22.54 7.86
CA LYS A 165 14.08 21.57 6.86
C LYS A 165 13.49 20.33 7.55
N ALA A 166 12.24 19.97 7.27
CA ALA A 166 11.81 18.56 7.18
C ALA A 166 10.42 18.47 6.54
N ALA A 167 10.35 17.82 5.38
CA ALA A 167 9.15 17.10 4.99
C ALA A 167 8.87 16.03 6.05
N ALA A 168 7.63 15.86 6.48
CA ALA A 168 7.25 14.74 7.34
C ALA A 168 7.71 13.41 6.69
N PRO A 169 8.36 12.49 7.42
CA PRO A 169 8.74 11.21 6.85
C PRO A 169 7.48 10.45 6.44
N GLN A 170 7.37 10.09 5.16
CA GLN A 170 6.23 9.38 4.57
C GLN A 170 5.98 7.97 5.16
N ASP A 171 6.83 7.53 6.08
CA ASP A 171 6.75 6.25 6.76
C ASP A 171 6.53 6.39 8.29
N GLU A 172 6.23 7.58 8.85
CA GLU A 172 6.07 7.77 10.31
C GLU A 172 5.06 6.78 10.95
N PRO A 173 3.82 6.64 10.47
CA PRO A 173 2.89 5.66 11.04
C PRO A 173 3.39 4.21 10.87
N LYS A 174 4.02 3.89 9.75
CA LYS A 174 4.58 2.55 9.46
C LYS A 174 5.77 2.23 10.37
N LEU A 175 6.62 3.21 10.63
CA LEU A 175 7.77 3.13 11.53
C LEU A 175 7.31 2.94 12.97
N ALA A 176 6.33 3.74 13.42
CA ALA A 176 5.77 3.61 14.76
C ALA A 176 5.14 2.23 14.98
N LEU A 177 4.42 1.68 13.98
CA LEU A 177 3.93 0.30 14.04
C LEU A 177 5.06 -0.73 14.07
N ALA A 178 6.08 -0.60 13.20
CA ALA A 178 7.21 -1.52 13.14
C ALA A 178 7.98 -1.57 14.48
N GLN A 179 8.21 -0.40 15.08
CA GLN A 179 8.82 -0.26 16.39
C GLN A 179 7.95 -0.90 17.48
N HIS A 180 6.65 -0.59 17.51
CA HIS A 180 5.72 -1.22 18.47
C HIS A 180 5.76 -2.74 18.38
N LEU A 181 5.72 -3.31 17.17
CA LEU A 181 5.81 -4.75 16.93
C LEU A 181 7.09 -5.33 17.52
N THR A 182 8.24 -4.71 17.26
CA THR A 182 9.53 -5.17 17.80
C THR A 182 9.60 -5.02 19.32
N GLU A 183 9.14 -3.90 19.89
CA GLU A 183 9.12 -3.65 21.33
C GLU A 183 8.25 -4.66 22.08
N MET A 184 7.10 -5.04 21.51
CA MET A 184 6.24 -6.07 22.10
C MET A 184 6.74 -7.51 21.86
N GLY A 185 7.88 -7.68 21.17
CA GLY A 185 8.50 -8.97 20.90
C GLY A 185 7.86 -9.77 19.76
N ALA A 186 7.13 -9.11 18.85
CA ALA A 186 6.65 -9.76 17.64
C ALA A 186 7.83 -10.15 16.73
N LYS A 187 7.72 -11.28 16.04
CA LYS A 187 8.76 -11.78 15.13
C LYS A 187 8.21 -12.08 13.75
N LEU A 188 8.97 -11.76 12.72
CA LEU A 188 8.68 -12.09 11.33
C LEU A 188 9.61 -13.22 10.86
N TYR A 189 9.08 -14.43 10.74
CA TYR A 189 9.81 -15.60 10.26
C TYR A 189 9.81 -15.65 8.72
N ILE A 190 10.99 -15.73 8.10
CA ILE A 190 11.19 -15.55 6.66
C ILE A 190 12.24 -16.49 6.07
N LYS A 191 12.31 -16.57 4.75
CA LYS A 191 13.44 -17.14 4.00
C LYS A 191 14.08 -16.05 3.12
N ALA A 192 15.36 -16.20 2.79
CA ALA A 192 16.09 -15.23 1.97
C ALA A 192 15.46 -15.07 0.57
N ASP A 193 15.13 -16.18 -0.09
CA ASP A 193 14.54 -16.22 -1.43
C ASP A 193 13.03 -16.46 -1.38
N CYS A 194 12.29 -15.54 -0.75
CA CYS A 194 10.85 -15.64 -0.52
C CYS A 194 10.14 -14.39 -1.05
N GLN A 195 9.37 -14.54 -2.12
CA GLN A 195 8.67 -13.44 -2.78
C GLN A 195 7.60 -12.83 -1.87
N GLU A 196 6.85 -13.67 -1.16
CA GLU A 196 5.84 -13.25 -0.18
C GLU A 196 6.47 -12.52 1.03
N CYS A 197 7.69 -12.87 1.40
CA CYS A 197 8.43 -12.20 2.46
C CYS A 197 8.85 -10.79 2.02
N GLN A 198 9.30 -10.62 0.77
CA GLN A 198 9.54 -9.29 0.21
C GLN A 198 8.25 -8.47 0.18
N TYR A 199 7.10 -9.08 -0.15
CA TYR A 199 5.81 -8.39 -0.10
C TYR A 199 5.43 -7.94 1.30
N GLN A 200 5.64 -8.78 2.31
CA GLN A 200 5.42 -8.37 3.70
C GLN A 200 6.25 -7.14 4.08
N ARG A 201 7.53 -7.09 3.66
CA ARG A 201 8.40 -5.93 3.91
C ARG A 201 7.92 -4.68 3.18
N ASN A 202 7.42 -4.83 1.96
CA ASN A 202 6.95 -3.70 1.16
C ASN A 202 5.77 -2.95 1.79
N TYR A 203 4.94 -3.62 2.60
CA TYR A 203 3.92 -2.91 3.40
C TYR A 203 4.56 -1.85 4.31
N PHE A 204 5.72 -2.15 4.89
CA PHE A 204 6.44 -1.24 5.79
C PHE A 204 7.42 -0.29 5.08
N SER A 205 7.65 -0.42 3.77
CA SER A 205 8.62 0.43 3.05
C SER A 205 9.98 0.43 3.77
N THR A 206 10.56 1.59 4.04
CA THR A 206 11.85 1.73 4.74
C THR A 206 11.78 1.31 6.21
N ALA A 207 10.59 1.36 6.83
CA ALA A 207 10.36 0.93 8.21
C ALA A 207 10.50 -0.58 8.41
N ALA A 208 10.55 -1.39 7.34
CA ALA A 208 10.76 -2.84 7.44
C ALA A 208 12.05 -3.19 8.19
N SER A 209 13.07 -2.33 8.10
CA SER A 209 14.34 -2.46 8.81
C SER A 209 14.21 -2.45 10.34
N SER A 210 13.09 -1.97 10.88
CA SER A 210 12.81 -1.92 12.33
C SER A 210 12.13 -3.18 12.85
N ILE A 211 11.76 -4.13 11.98
CA ILE A 211 11.06 -5.37 12.35
C ILE A 211 12.09 -6.40 12.81
N ALA A 212 11.79 -7.09 13.91
CA ALA A 212 12.55 -8.27 14.32
C ALA A 212 12.30 -9.46 13.36
N GLU A 213 13.16 -9.58 12.34
CA GLU A 213 13.14 -10.69 11.38
C GLU A 213 13.95 -11.90 11.87
N VAL A 214 13.36 -13.09 11.73
CA VAL A 214 14.03 -14.38 11.96
C VAL A 214 14.23 -15.06 10.62
N THR A 215 15.47 -15.08 10.15
CA THR A 215 15.84 -15.77 8.92
C THR A 215 15.95 -17.27 9.14
N CYS A 216 15.12 -18.02 8.43
CA CYS A 216 15.08 -19.47 8.45
C CYS A 216 16.01 -20.07 7.40
N ASP A 217 16.76 -21.10 7.77
CA ASP A 217 17.61 -21.83 6.83
C ASP A 217 16.91 -23.13 6.37
N PRO A 218 16.37 -23.19 5.14
CA PRO A 218 15.76 -24.40 4.61
C PRO A 218 16.74 -25.58 4.49
N LYS A 219 18.06 -25.34 4.54
CA LYS A 219 19.11 -26.36 4.43
C LYS A 219 19.62 -26.84 5.79
N ALA A 220 19.23 -26.21 6.90
CA ALA A 220 19.63 -26.64 8.22
C ALA A 220 19.18 -28.09 8.45
N LYS A 221 20.10 -28.98 8.77
CA LYS A 221 19.80 -30.41 8.90
C LYS A 221 19.03 -30.74 10.18
N ASP A 222 19.31 -30.00 11.26
CA ASP A 222 18.81 -30.29 12.60
C ASP A 222 17.89 -29.18 13.13
N SER A 223 16.94 -29.55 14.00
CA SER A 223 15.99 -28.60 14.62
C SER A 223 16.62 -27.64 15.62
N ASP A 224 17.80 -27.99 16.14
CA ASP A 224 18.47 -27.21 17.18
C ASP A 224 19.19 -25.97 16.62
N THR A 225 19.51 -25.98 15.32
CA THR A 225 20.21 -24.87 14.63
C THR A 225 19.27 -23.99 13.82
N ASP A 226 18.05 -24.45 13.54
CA ASP A 226 17.04 -23.67 12.82
C ASP A 226 15.96 -23.14 13.78
N PRO A 227 15.91 -21.82 14.05
CA PRO A 227 14.91 -21.23 14.92
C PRO A 227 13.48 -21.48 14.44
N CYS A 228 13.29 -21.77 13.16
CA CYS A 228 11.99 -21.94 12.53
C CYS A 228 11.47 -23.36 12.67
N LYS A 229 12.34 -24.39 12.56
CA LYS A 229 11.99 -25.77 12.90
C LYS A 229 11.60 -25.90 14.36
N LYS A 230 12.37 -25.27 15.27
CA LYS A 230 12.07 -25.26 16.70
C LYS A 230 10.72 -24.60 17.01
N ALA A 231 10.36 -23.56 16.25
CA ALA A 231 9.07 -22.88 16.36
C ALA A 231 7.93 -23.57 15.59
N GLY A 232 8.19 -24.68 14.88
CA GLY A 232 7.17 -25.39 14.09
C GLY A 232 6.72 -24.65 12.83
N ILE A 233 7.55 -23.75 12.29
CA ILE A 233 7.23 -22.91 11.14
C ILE A 233 7.56 -23.65 9.84
N SER A 234 6.54 -23.93 9.04
CA SER A 234 6.67 -24.54 7.70
C SER A 234 6.33 -23.58 6.56
N THR A 235 5.62 -22.49 6.84
CA THR A 235 5.05 -21.57 5.85
C THR A 235 5.64 -20.17 6.04
N PHE A 236 5.95 -19.46 4.95
CA PHE A 236 6.63 -18.17 4.98
C PHE A 236 5.89 -17.11 4.13
N PRO A 237 5.87 -15.84 4.56
CA PRO A 237 6.26 -15.37 5.89
C PRO A 237 5.33 -15.94 6.97
N THR A 238 5.76 -15.95 8.23
CA THR A 238 4.87 -16.18 9.38
C THR A 238 5.15 -15.16 10.47
N TRP A 239 4.10 -14.52 10.98
CA TRP A 239 4.20 -13.62 12.13
C TRP A 239 3.98 -14.36 13.43
N GLU A 240 4.82 -14.13 14.42
CA GLU A 240 4.55 -14.44 15.82
C GLU A 240 4.14 -13.15 16.52
N VAL A 241 2.90 -13.06 17.02
CA VAL A 241 2.40 -11.89 17.76
C VAL A 241 1.69 -12.38 19.01
N LYS A 242 2.17 -11.96 20.20
CA LYS A 242 1.66 -12.41 21.51
C LYS A 242 1.64 -13.95 21.65
N GLY A 243 2.68 -14.62 21.15
CA GLY A 243 2.83 -16.08 21.20
C GLY A 243 1.90 -16.88 20.28
N LYS A 244 1.17 -16.21 19.38
CA LYS A 244 0.35 -16.85 18.33
C LYS A 244 1.02 -16.69 16.97
N PHE A 245 0.92 -17.74 16.14
CA PHE A 245 1.50 -17.77 14.80
C PHE A 245 0.44 -17.50 13.72
N TYR A 246 0.75 -16.58 12.82
CA TYR A 246 -0.10 -16.14 11.73
C TYR A 246 0.64 -16.35 10.40
N PRO A 247 0.40 -17.47 9.69
CA PRO A 247 1.09 -17.78 8.45
C PRO A 247 0.60 -16.89 7.30
N GLY A 248 1.49 -16.55 6.37
CA GLY A 248 1.22 -15.70 5.23
C GLY A 248 1.40 -14.20 5.49
N VAL A 249 1.26 -13.41 4.42
CA VAL A 249 1.37 -11.95 4.45
C VAL A 249 0.20 -11.34 5.21
N ARG A 250 0.48 -10.29 5.98
CA ARG A 250 -0.45 -9.56 6.86
C ARG A 250 -0.36 -8.07 6.57
N SER A 251 -1.51 -7.40 6.50
CA SER A 251 -1.57 -5.95 6.29
C SER A 251 -1.09 -5.19 7.53
N LEU A 252 -0.76 -3.91 7.38
CA LEU A 252 -0.36 -3.06 8.51
C LEU A 252 -1.49 -2.89 9.52
N ASP A 253 -2.73 -2.76 9.05
CA ASP A 253 -3.91 -2.67 9.90
C ASP A 253 -4.16 -3.95 10.71
N GLU A 254 -3.96 -5.10 10.09
CA GLU A 254 -4.09 -6.38 10.78
C GLU A 254 -3.00 -6.52 11.85
N LEU A 255 -1.75 -6.22 11.51
CA LEU A 255 -0.64 -6.25 12.47
C LEU A 255 -0.85 -5.26 13.62
N ALA A 256 -1.39 -4.08 13.34
CA ALA A 256 -1.80 -3.13 14.37
C ALA A 256 -2.89 -3.70 15.28
N GLN A 257 -3.88 -4.40 14.72
CA GLN A 257 -4.96 -5.02 15.50
C GLN A 257 -4.45 -6.19 16.36
N LEU A 258 -3.67 -7.11 15.79
CA LEU A 258 -3.10 -8.27 16.47
C LEU A 258 -2.18 -7.85 17.63
N SER A 259 -1.31 -6.87 17.36
CA SER A 259 -0.39 -6.31 18.35
C SER A 259 -1.10 -5.45 19.40
N GLY A 260 -2.32 -4.97 19.12
CA GLY A 260 -3.05 -4.05 19.98
C GLY A 260 -2.50 -2.62 19.93
N TYR A 261 -1.78 -2.28 18.86
CA TYR A 261 -1.25 -0.95 18.60
C TYR A 261 -2.36 0.12 18.65
N LYS A 262 -2.03 1.25 19.27
CA LYS A 262 -2.96 2.38 19.52
C LYS A 262 -2.52 3.70 18.88
N GLY A 263 -1.38 3.70 18.20
CA GLY A 263 -0.87 4.89 17.53
C GLY A 263 -1.61 5.18 16.21
N ASP A 264 -1.06 6.11 15.43
CA ASP A 264 -1.61 6.48 14.13
C ASP A 264 -1.59 5.28 13.17
N ARG A 265 -2.75 5.02 12.55
CA ARG A 265 -2.99 3.94 11.59
C ARG A 265 -3.19 4.45 10.18
N ASN A 266 -2.88 5.71 9.91
CA ASN A 266 -2.84 6.25 8.55
C ASN A 266 -1.60 5.71 7.84
N PHE A 267 -1.65 4.44 7.44
CA PHE A 267 -0.55 3.75 6.79
C PHE A 267 -0.44 4.03 5.29
N ASN A 268 -1.28 4.91 4.76
CA ASN A 268 -1.20 5.34 3.37
C ASN A 268 0.05 6.22 3.18
N PRO A 269 0.74 6.09 2.04
CA PRO A 269 1.82 7.00 1.66
C PRO A 269 1.33 8.45 1.50
#